data_AF-A0A520ZVD6-F1
#
_entry.id   AF-A0A520ZVD6-F1
#
_cell.length_a   1.000
_cell.length_b   1.000
_cell.length_c   1.000
_cell.angle_alpha   90.00
_cell.angle_beta   90.00
_cell.angle_gamma   90.00
#
_symmetry.space_group_name_H-M   'P 1'
#
loop_
_entity.id
_entity.type
_entity.pdbx_description
1 polymer ?
#
loop_
_entity_poly.entity_id
_entity_poly.type
_entity_poly.pdbx_seq_one_letter_code
_entity_poly.pdbx_strand_id
1 'polypeptide(L)'
;MFLSYVVEETLRGRAADLKAYTIALDVYNRDESFDSQTDPIIRVEAGRLRRGLDYYYATEGKGDEVIIHIPKGGYRPLFIQSDSQKLVENSAEKAALSNAEFPKHSIAVLPIKNLSDDSARDYFTEGLTEE
;
A
#
# COMPACT_ATOMS: atom_id res chain seq x y z
N MET A 1 -2.56 4.43 21.81
CA MET A 1 -1.26 3.92 22.27
C MET A 1 -0.39 3.48 21.10
N PHE A 2 -0.76 2.45 20.31
CA PHE A 2 0.05 2.01 19.15
C PHE A 2 0.26 3.10 18.10
N LEU A 3 -0.82 3.72 17.58
CA LEU A 3 -0.73 4.75 16.55
C LEU A 3 0.14 5.92 16.99
N SER A 4 -0.13 6.44 18.18
CA SER A 4 0.64 7.54 18.78
C SER A 4 2.13 7.21 18.87
N TYR A 5 2.47 6.02 19.37
CA TYR A 5 3.86 5.57 19.48
C TYR A 5 4.57 5.53 18.13
N VAL A 6 3.98 4.87 17.12
CA VAL A 6 4.65 4.75 15.80
C VAL A 6 4.78 6.11 15.10
N VAL A 7 3.83 7.01 15.30
CA VAL A 7 3.89 8.39 14.78
C VAL A 7 4.99 9.18 15.48
N GLU A 8 5.00 9.20 16.81
CA GLU A 8 6.00 9.94 17.58
C GLU A 8 7.43 9.46 17.29
N GLU A 9 7.66 8.15 17.27
CA GLU A 9 8.97 7.59 16.97
C GLU A 9 9.42 7.91 15.54
N THR A 10 8.48 7.97 14.60
CA THR A 10 8.78 8.39 13.22
C THR A 10 9.12 9.88 13.17
N LEU A 11 8.37 10.73 13.86
CA LEU A 11 8.63 12.17 13.93
C LEU A 11 9.95 12.50 14.64
N ARG A 12 10.38 11.65 15.58
CA ARG A 12 11.69 11.73 16.24
C ARG A 12 12.85 11.18 15.41
N GLY A 13 12.59 10.73 14.17
CA GLY A 13 13.60 10.20 13.26
C GLY A 13 14.04 8.76 13.56
N ARG A 14 13.37 8.05 14.47
CA ARG A 14 13.67 6.66 14.87
C ARG A 14 12.79 5.64 14.16
N ALA A 15 12.26 6.00 13.00
CA ALA A 15 11.38 5.13 12.23
C ALA A 15 12.03 3.80 11.79
N ALA A 16 13.37 3.76 11.72
CA ALA A 16 14.14 2.55 11.42
C ALA A 16 14.07 1.50 12.55
N ASP A 17 13.78 1.94 13.78
CA ASP A 17 13.73 1.09 14.98
C ASP A 17 12.32 0.53 15.25
N LEU A 18 11.33 0.91 14.41
CA LEU A 18 9.96 0.40 14.45
C LEU A 18 9.88 -1.05 13.96
N LYS A 19 10.47 -1.94 14.74
CA LYS A 19 10.40 -3.40 14.60
C LYS A 19 9.33 -3.94 15.54
N ALA A 20 8.78 -5.11 15.21
CA ALA A 20 7.75 -5.75 16.02
C ALA A 20 8.21 -5.94 17.48
N TYR A 21 9.48 -6.32 17.66
CA TYR A 21 10.12 -6.50 18.95
C TYR A 21 10.09 -5.23 19.81
N THR A 22 10.63 -4.12 19.28
CA THR A 22 10.68 -2.82 19.98
C THR A 22 9.29 -2.35 20.39
N ILE A 23 8.31 -2.48 19.49
CA ILE A 23 6.93 -2.08 19.76
C ILE A 23 6.31 -2.95 20.86
N ALA A 24 6.62 -4.25 20.90
CA ALA A 24 6.09 -5.17 21.92
C ALA A 24 6.58 -4.83 23.33
N LEU A 25 7.86 -4.48 23.46
CA LEU A 25 8.46 -4.02 24.71
C LEU A 25 7.87 -2.67 25.13
N ASP A 26 7.98 -1.67 24.27
CA ASP A 26 7.69 -0.28 24.63
C ASP A 26 6.19 0.02 24.79
N VAL A 27 5.33 -0.67 24.03
CA VAL A 27 3.87 -0.38 24.01
C VAL A 27 3.07 -1.45 24.75
N TYR A 28 3.48 -2.72 24.68
CA TYR A 28 2.72 -3.84 25.24
C TYR A 28 3.35 -4.43 26.50
N ASN A 29 4.44 -3.84 26.99
CA ASN A 29 5.16 -4.26 28.19
C ASN A 29 5.49 -5.75 28.19
N ARG A 30 5.79 -6.30 27.00
CA ARG A 30 6.28 -7.67 26.85
C ARG A 30 7.73 -7.74 27.32
N ASP A 31 8.15 -8.91 27.77
CA ASP A 31 9.54 -9.12 28.18
C ASP A 31 10.45 -9.40 26.97
N GLU A 32 11.76 -9.40 27.19
CA GLU A 32 12.80 -9.64 26.18
C GLU A 32 12.69 -11.01 25.49
N SER A 33 11.97 -11.96 26.07
CA SER A 33 11.62 -13.27 25.51
C SER A 33 10.60 -13.20 24.36
N PHE A 34 10.03 -12.03 24.09
CA PHE A 34 9.09 -11.84 23.00
C PHE A 34 9.72 -12.22 21.65
N ASP A 35 9.09 -13.20 20.99
CA ASP A 35 9.41 -13.57 19.63
C ASP A 35 8.26 -13.24 18.68
N SER A 36 8.56 -12.35 17.73
CA SER A 36 7.60 -11.92 16.72
C SER A 36 7.16 -13.04 15.77
N GLN A 37 7.90 -14.14 15.64
CA GLN A 37 7.49 -15.27 14.80
C GLN A 37 6.35 -16.05 15.47
N THR A 38 6.50 -16.33 16.76
CA THR A 38 5.55 -17.14 17.55
C THR A 38 4.38 -16.33 18.12
N ASP A 39 4.56 -15.06 18.48
CA ASP A 39 3.48 -14.20 18.97
C ASP A 39 3.04 -13.17 17.90
N PRO A 40 1.85 -13.34 17.29
CA PRO A 40 1.37 -12.46 16.24
C PRO A 40 0.74 -11.16 16.76
N ILE A 41 0.73 -10.87 18.08
CA ILE A 41 -0.01 -9.74 18.67
C ILE A 41 0.25 -8.42 17.94
N ILE A 42 1.52 -8.10 17.64
CA ILE A 42 1.90 -6.86 16.96
C ILE A 42 1.43 -6.84 15.50
N ARG A 43 1.44 -7.98 14.81
CA ARG A 43 0.89 -8.08 13.45
C ARG A 43 -0.62 -7.87 13.43
N VAL A 44 -1.33 -8.46 14.41
CA VAL A 44 -2.78 -8.32 14.55
C VAL A 44 -3.17 -6.88 14.85
N GLU A 45 -2.47 -6.24 15.79
CA GLU A 45 -2.72 -4.84 16.17
C GLU A 45 -2.40 -3.87 15.03
N ALA A 46 -1.30 -4.08 14.30
CA ALA A 46 -1.02 -3.31 13.10
C ALA A 46 -2.10 -3.51 12.02
N GLY A 47 -2.66 -4.73 11.89
CA GLY A 47 -3.77 -5.00 10.98
C GLY A 47 -5.09 -4.32 11.40
N ARG A 48 -5.35 -4.24 12.70
CA ARG A 48 -6.49 -3.48 13.25
C ARG A 48 -6.31 -1.98 13.02
N LEU A 49 -5.11 -1.47 13.27
CA LEU A 49 -4.80 -0.06 13.07
C LEU A 49 -4.96 0.37 11.61
N ARG A 50 -4.44 -0.41 10.65
CA ARG A 50 -4.62 -0.12 9.22
C ARG A 50 -6.09 -0.01 8.85
N ARG A 51 -6.91 -1.00 9.23
CA ARG A 51 -8.36 -0.96 8.96
C ARG A 51 -9.05 0.23 9.64
N GLY A 52 -8.63 0.59 10.84
CA GLY A 52 -9.14 1.77 11.54
C GLY A 52 -8.82 3.07 10.80
N LEU A 53 -7.58 3.22 10.31
CA LEU A 53 -7.17 4.37 9.49
C LEU A 53 -7.93 4.42 8.16
N ASP A 54 -8.03 3.28 7.47
CA ASP A 54 -8.78 3.18 6.21
C ASP A 54 -10.24 3.60 6.41
N TYR A 55 -10.89 3.11 7.47
CA TYR A 55 -12.27 3.48 7.80
C TYR A 55 -12.41 4.96 8.17
N TYR A 56 -11.50 5.48 8.99
CA TYR A 56 -11.52 6.89 9.42
C TYR A 56 -11.41 7.84 8.22
N TYR A 57 -10.42 7.64 7.35
CA TYR A 57 -10.24 8.48 6.16
C TYR A 57 -11.33 8.24 5.11
N ALA A 58 -12.01 7.09 5.12
CA ALA A 58 -13.19 6.85 4.29
C ALA A 58 -14.49 7.46 4.85
N THR A 59 -14.48 8.04 6.05
CA THR A 59 -15.69 8.57 6.70
C THR A 59 -15.46 9.99 7.22
N GLU A 60 -15.08 10.13 8.48
CA GLU A 60 -14.96 11.40 9.21
C GLU A 60 -13.74 12.20 8.76
N GLY A 61 -12.62 11.52 8.51
CA GLY A 61 -11.32 12.14 8.15
C GLY A 61 -11.15 12.46 6.67
N LYS A 62 -12.20 12.40 5.83
CA LYS A 62 -12.09 12.65 4.37
C LYS A 62 -11.51 14.03 4.02
N GLY A 63 -11.74 15.01 4.90
CA GLY A 63 -11.31 16.39 4.73
C GLY A 63 -9.95 16.71 5.34
N ASP A 64 -9.31 15.75 6.01
CA ASP A 64 -8.06 16.02 6.72
C ASP A 64 -6.92 16.29 5.73
N GLU A 65 -6.09 17.28 6.05
CA GLU A 65 -4.94 17.66 5.20
C GLU A 65 -3.84 16.60 5.20
N VAL A 66 -3.75 15.80 6.27
CA VAL A 66 -2.69 14.80 6.49
C VAL A 66 -3.31 13.42 6.60
N ILE A 67 -2.91 12.55 5.69
CA ILE A 67 -3.27 11.13 5.66
C ILE A 67 -2.11 10.32 6.21
N ILE A 68 -2.37 9.55 7.26
CA ILE A 68 -1.42 8.61 7.85
C ILE A 68 -1.64 7.25 7.21
N HIS A 69 -0.65 6.76 6.47
CA HIS A 69 -0.67 5.43 5.85
C HIS A 69 0.38 4.52 6.47
N ILE A 70 0.03 3.28 6.81
CA ILE A 70 0.98 2.29 7.35
C ILE A 70 1.07 1.10 6.39
N PRO A 71 2.18 0.96 5.63
CA PRO A 71 2.31 -0.08 4.62
C PRO A 71 2.30 -1.49 5.23
N LYS A 72 1.91 -2.48 4.43
CA LYS A 72 2.05 -3.90 4.79
C LYS A 72 3.53 -4.27 4.91
N GLY A 73 3.85 -5.22 5.79
CA GLY A 73 5.22 -5.67 6.01
C GLY A 73 6.08 -4.78 6.91
N GLY A 74 5.58 -3.59 7.29
CA GLY A 74 6.27 -2.69 8.21
C GLY A 74 5.32 -1.99 9.18
N TYR A 75 5.91 -1.21 10.08
CA TYR A 75 5.18 -0.44 11.10
C TYR A 75 5.40 1.06 10.99
N ARG A 76 6.26 1.49 10.05
CA ARG A 76 6.58 2.89 9.81
C ARG A 76 5.42 3.61 9.13
N PRO A 77 4.79 4.61 9.77
CA PRO A 77 3.82 5.47 9.10
C PRO A 77 4.48 6.34 8.02
N LEU A 78 3.72 6.55 6.95
CA LEU A 78 3.96 7.52 5.90
C LEU A 78 2.91 8.63 6.06
N PHE A 79 3.35 9.88 5.92
CA PHE A 79 2.48 11.04 6.00
C PHE A 79 2.31 11.61 4.59
N ILE A 80 1.07 11.67 4.12
CA ILE A 80 0.72 12.11 2.78
C ILE A 80 -0.17 13.34 2.89
N GLN A 81 0.12 14.39 2.13
CA GLN A 81 -0.76 15.54 2.05
C GLN A 81 -1.97 15.20 1.15
N SER A 82 -3.20 15.45 1.61
CA SER A 82 -4.41 15.02 0.89
C SER A 82 -4.58 15.69 -0.48
N ASP A 83 -4.08 16.92 -0.64
CA ASP A 83 -4.00 17.58 -1.96
C ASP A 83 -3.03 16.87 -2.91
N SER A 84 -1.94 16.29 -2.37
CA SER A 84 -1.01 15.48 -3.16
C SER A 84 -1.61 14.15 -3.58
N GLN A 85 -2.50 13.54 -2.77
CA GLN A 85 -3.25 12.33 -3.20
C GLN A 85 -4.24 12.63 -4.33
N LYS A 86 -4.99 13.73 -4.24
CA LYS A 86 -5.85 14.17 -5.35
C LYS A 86 -5.05 14.45 -6.62
N LEU A 87 -3.86 15.04 -6.49
CA LEU A 87 -2.96 15.24 -7.62
C LEU A 87 -2.47 13.90 -8.18
N VAL A 88 -2.12 12.91 -7.36
CA VAL A 88 -1.66 11.56 -7.80
C VAL A 88 -2.79 10.74 -8.41
N GLU A 89 -4.02 10.77 -7.90
CA GLU A 89 -5.16 10.07 -8.50
C GLU A 89 -5.54 10.70 -9.85
N ASN A 90 -5.66 12.03 -9.90
CA ASN A 90 -5.91 12.75 -11.15
C ASN A 90 -4.75 12.65 -12.15
N SER A 91 -3.51 12.54 -11.66
CA SER A 91 -2.35 12.33 -12.51
C SER A 91 -2.12 10.87 -12.83
N ALA A 92 -2.61 9.87 -12.10
CA ALA A 92 -2.58 8.47 -12.49
C ALA A 92 -3.62 8.18 -13.58
N GLU A 93 -4.81 8.77 -13.49
CA GLU A 93 -5.78 8.76 -14.59
C GLU A 93 -5.28 9.53 -15.82
N LYS A 94 -4.66 10.71 -15.63
CA LYS A 94 -4.03 11.43 -16.76
C LYS A 94 -2.72 10.81 -17.25
N ALA A 95 -1.93 10.14 -16.40
CA ALA A 95 -0.68 9.45 -16.74
C ALA A 95 -0.93 8.10 -17.39
N ALA A 96 -2.02 7.41 -17.04
CA ALA A 96 -2.48 6.26 -17.81
C ALA A 96 -2.79 6.66 -19.26
N LEU A 97 -3.21 7.91 -19.50
CA LEU A 97 -3.35 8.48 -20.83
C LEU A 97 -2.10 9.22 -21.39
N SER A 98 -1.14 9.65 -20.55
CA SER A 98 -0.07 10.59 -20.95
C SER A 98 1.37 10.16 -20.64
N ASN A 99 1.63 9.31 -19.65
CA ASN A 99 2.99 8.93 -19.19
C ASN A 99 3.29 7.46 -19.47
N ALA A 100 3.14 7.10 -20.73
CA ALA A 100 3.88 6.01 -21.32
C ALA A 100 5.35 6.45 -21.51
N GLU A 101 6.06 6.77 -20.42
CA GLU A 101 7.52 6.94 -20.46
C GLU A 101 8.17 5.57 -20.37
N PHE A 102 8.09 4.90 -21.51
CA PHE A 102 8.59 3.57 -21.72
C PHE A 102 10.12 3.54 -21.72
N PRO A 103 10.77 2.46 -21.23
CA PRO A 103 12.21 2.30 -21.39
C PRO A 103 12.60 2.48 -22.87
N LYS A 104 13.78 3.05 -23.16
CA LYS A 104 14.24 3.44 -24.53
C LYS A 104 13.98 2.40 -25.63
N HIS A 105 13.87 1.13 -25.25
CA HIS A 105 13.29 0.09 -26.08
C HIS A 105 12.19 -0.62 -25.28
N SER A 106 10.94 -0.29 -25.57
CA SER A 106 9.80 -1.03 -25.02
C SER A 106 8.78 -1.26 -26.12
N ILE A 107 8.13 -2.41 -26.09
CA ILE A 107 7.05 -2.78 -26.98
C ILE A 107 5.81 -2.94 -26.11
N ALA A 108 4.79 -2.12 -26.38
CA ALA A 108 3.46 -2.35 -25.83
C ALA A 108 2.86 -3.58 -26.53
N VAL A 109 2.77 -4.68 -25.79
CA VAL A 109 2.07 -5.87 -26.27
C VAL A 109 0.59 -5.68 -25.95
N LEU A 110 -0.19 -5.39 -26.97
CA LEU A 110 -1.64 -5.33 -26.89
C LEU A 110 -2.23 -6.75 -26.82
N PRO A 111 -3.47 -6.90 -26.33
CA PRO A 111 -4.20 -8.16 -26.47
C PRO A 111 -4.17 -8.60 -27.93
N ILE A 112 -3.81 -9.86 -28.19
CA ILE A 112 -3.66 -10.40 -29.53
C ILE A 112 -5.02 -10.29 -30.23
N LYS A 113 -5.09 -9.49 -31.30
CA LYS A 113 -6.30 -9.36 -32.12
C LYS A 113 -6.19 -10.27 -33.34
N ASN A 114 -7.25 -11.03 -33.60
CA ASN A 114 -7.39 -11.78 -34.85
C ASN A 114 -7.56 -10.79 -36.02
N LEU A 115 -6.59 -10.76 -36.94
CA LEU A 115 -6.62 -9.94 -38.16
C LEU A 115 -7.04 -10.74 -39.40
N SER A 116 -7.44 -12.00 -39.22
CA SER A 116 -8.05 -12.78 -40.30
C SER A 116 -9.57 -12.57 -40.32
N ASP A 117 -10.16 -12.58 -41.51
CA ASP A 117 -11.61 -12.46 -41.70
C ASP A 117 -12.35 -13.78 -41.38
N ASP A 118 -11.70 -14.65 -40.60
CA ASP A 118 -12.17 -15.98 -40.22
C ASP A 118 -12.55 -15.98 -38.74
N SER A 119 -13.85 -15.82 -38.50
CA SER A 119 -14.48 -15.75 -37.19
C SER A 119 -14.43 -17.06 -36.39
N ALA A 120 -13.96 -18.16 -36.99
CA ALA A 120 -13.71 -19.41 -36.28
C ALA A 120 -12.46 -19.36 -35.38
N ARG A 121 -11.61 -18.33 -35.52
CA ARG A 121 -10.34 -18.20 -34.78
C ARG A 121 -10.36 -17.22 -33.60
N ASP A 122 -11.50 -16.58 -33.34
CA ASP A 122 -11.63 -15.66 -32.19
C ASP A 122 -11.47 -16.40 -30.85
N TYR A 123 -11.94 -17.66 -30.80
CA TYR A 123 -11.77 -18.56 -29.66
C TYR A 123 -10.29 -18.85 -29.30
N PHE A 124 -9.37 -18.79 -30.27
CA PHE A 124 -7.94 -18.99 -30.01
C PHE A 124 -7.29 -17.80 -29.31
N THR A 125 -7.89 -16.60 -29.40
CA THR A 125 -7.33 -15.38 -28.79
C THR A 125 -7.76 -15.17 -27.34
N GLU A 126 -8.88 -15.76 -26.92
CA GLU A 126 -9.43 -15.62 -25.58
C GLU A 126 -8.77 -16.57 -24.55
N GLY A 127 -8.29 -17.74 -25.01
CA GLY A 127 -7.61 -18.73 -24.16
C GLY A 127 -6.13 -18.45 -23.83
N LEU A 128 -5.53 -17.39 -24.39
CA LEU A 128 -4.13 -17.00 -24.12
C LEU A 128 -3.99 -15.98 -22.98
N THR A 129 -5.11 -15.57 -22.39
CA THR A 129 -5.18 -14.65 -21.23
C THR A 129 -5.42 -15.37 -19.90
N GLU A 130 -5.65 -16.68 -19.92
CA GLU A 130 -5.78 -17.53 -18.73
C GLU A 130 -4.64 -18.57 -18.69
N GLU A 131 -3.47 -18.16 -18.16
CA GLU A 131 -2.61 -18.92 -17.23
C GLU A 131 -1.72 -17.95 -16.44
#